data_AF-A0A817H152-F1
#
_entry.id   AF-A0A817H152-F1
#
_cell.length_a   1.000
_cell.length_b   1.000
_cell.length_c   1.000
_cell.angle_alpha   90.00
_cell.angle_beta   90.00
_cell.angle_gamma   90.00
#
_symmetry.space_group_name_H-M   'P 1'
#
loop_
_entity.id
_entity.type
_entity.pdbx_description
1 polymer ?
#
loop_
_entity_poly.entity_id
_entity_poly.type
_entity_poly.pdbx_seq_one_letter_code
_entity_poly.pdbx_strand_id
1 'polypeptide(L)'
;MSLGIDNRSVYAEDFEIPFLQQSAEFYRLESQKLLAENSASVYIRKVAARISEEAERAVHYLDKSTEERIVRVLEDELITKHIKTIVEMENSGVYHMLKFNKCDDLATMYKLFERVPNGHLTIADCMSNYLREQGRALVTENTDDGKNAITYVQNLLDLKDTFDHFLKNAFNEDKTFKKRINSDFEYFINLNQRSPEYLSLFIDEKLKKGAKDLGDQDVEIVLDKVMMLFRYLEEKDVCERYY
;
A
#
# COMPACT_ATOMS: atom_id res chain seq x y z
N MET A 1 20.48 15.82 48.24
CA MET A 1 20.03 16.01 46.84
C MET A 1 21.26 16.46 46.07
N SER A 2 21.91 15.54 45.36
CA SER A 2 23.22 15.79 44.75
C SER A 2 23.03 16.45 43.39
N LEU A 3 23.08 17.79 43.38
CA LEU A 3 23.13 18.61 42.16
C LEU A 3 24.54 18.51 41.56
N GLY A 4 24.85 17.34 41.01
CA GLY A 4 26.07 17.12 40.23
C GLY A 4 25.84 17.49 38.76
N ILE A 5 26.89 17.97 38.10
CA ILE A 5 26.90 18.38 36.68
C ILE A 5 26.49 17.22 35.74
N ASP A 6 26.58 15.97 36.19
CA ASP A 6 26.17 14.77 35.45
C ASP A 6 24.72 14.31 35.72
N ASN A 7 23.95 15.03 36.53
CA ASN A 7 22.65 14.57 36.98
C ASN A 7 21.50 15.15 36.15
N ARG A 8 21.05 14.40 35.14
CA ARG A 8 19.94 14.77 34.25
C ARG A 8 18.57 14.86 34.96
N SER A 9 18.44 14.37 36.20
CA SER A 9 17.15 14.32 36.93
C SER A 9 16.38 15.64 36.88
N VAL A 10 17.03 16.78 37.14
CA VAL A 10 16.38 18.11 37.10
C VAL A 10 15.86 18.45 35.70
N TYR A 11 16.68 18.23 34.65
CA TYR A 11 16.23 18.46 33.27
C TYR A 11 15.05 17.57 32.89
N ALA A 12 15.12 16.28 33.25
CA ALA A 12 14.09 15.31 32.92
C ALA A 12 12.76 15.62 33.66
N GLU A 13 12.83 15.85 34.96
CA GLU A 13 11.66 16.02 35.84
C GLU A 13 11.01 17.40 35.67
N ASP A 14 11.80 18.46 35.69
CA ASP A 14 11.25 19.83 35.74
C ASP A 14 10.99 20.42 34.35
N PHE A 15 11.65 19.91 33.30
CA PHE A 15 11.51 20.43 31.94
C PHE A 15 10.98 19.38 30.95
N GLU A 16 11.69 18.28 30.75
CA GLU A 16 11.45 17.38 29.62
C GLU A 16 10.10 16.67 29.71
N ILE A 17 9.72 16.15 30.87
CA ILE A 17 8.43 15.50 31.07
C ILE A 17 7.27 16.50 30.84
N PRO A 18 7.23 17.68 31.50
CA PRO A 18 6.22 18.69 31.23
C PRO A 18 6.21 19.19 29.78
N PHE A 19 7.38 19.30 29.14
CA PHE A 19 7.52 19.70 27.74
C PHE A 19 6.86 18.66 26.83
N LEU A 20 7.19 17.38 26.96
CA LEU A 20 6.63 16.31 26.14
C LEU A 20 5.11 16.19 26.32
N GLN A 21 4.60 16.37 27.54
CA GLN A 21 3.15 16.37 27.81
C GLN A 21 2.42 17.53 27.13
N GLN A 22 2.97 18.74 27.20
CA GLN A 22 2.40 19.91 26.54
C GLN A 22 2.48 19.77 25.01
N SER A 23 3.58 19.24 24.49
CA SER A 23 3.72 18.95 23.07
C SER A 23 2.71 17.91 22.59
N ALA A 24 2.46 16.85 23.37
CA ALA A 24 1.45 15.86 23.05
C ALA A 24 0.06 16.50 22.92
N GLU A 25 -0.33 17.34 23.87
CA GLU A 25 -1.60 18.07 23.83
C GLU A 25 -1.68 19.00 22.60
N PHE A 26 -0.59 19.73 22.31
CA PHE A 26 -0.51 20.59 21.14
C PHE A 26 -0.71 19.81 19.83
N TYR A 27 0.05 18.72 19.63
CA TYR A 27 -0.04 17.92 18.40
C TYR A 27 -1.35 17.16 18.28
N ARG A 28 -1.99 16.80 19.39
CA ARG A 28 -3.35 16.24 19.39
C ARG A 28 -4.39 17.23 18.84
N LEU A 29 -4.28 18.51 19.21
CA LEU A 29 -5.16 19.55 18.66
C LEU A 29 -4.81 19.88 17.21
N GLU A 30 -3.52 19.91 16.88
CA GLU A 30 -3.06 20.14 15.50
C GLU A 30 -3.51 19.01 14.56
N SER A 31 -3.42 17.74 14.98
CA SER A 31 -3.86 16.60 14.15
C SER A 31 -5.34 16.68 13.80
N GLN A 32 -6.20 16.96 14.80
CA GLN A 32 -7.65 17.09 14.59
C GLN A 32 -7.97 18.21 13.60
N LYS A 33 -7.33 19.37 13.77
CA LYS A 33 -7.50 20.50 12.85
C LYS A 33 -7.04 20.14 11.44
N LEU A 34 -5.86 19.54 11.31
CA LEU A 34 -5.29 19.17 10.01
C LEU A 34 -6.17 18.12 9.30
N LEU A 35 -6.70 17.13 10.01
CA LEU A 35 -7.61 16.12 9.46
C LEU A 35 -8.93 16.73 8.98
N ALA A 36 -9.46 17.74 9.69
CA ALA A 36 -10.71 18.39 9.31
C ALA A 36 -10.55 19.31 8.07
N GLU A 37 -9.37 19.90 7.89
CA GLU A 37 -9.14 20.93 6.86
C GLU A 37 -8.45 20.41 5.59
N ASN A 38 -7.93 19.18 5.59
CA ASN A 38 -7.04 18.70 4.53
C ASN A 38 -7.40 17.29 4.05
N SER A 39 -7.07 17.00 2.79
CA SER A 39 -7.09 15.62 2.27
C SER A 39 -5.98 14.78 2.88
N ALA A 40 -6.10 13.44 2.80
CA ALA A 40 -5.10 12.52 3.34
C ALA A 40 -3.69 12.80 2.78
N SER A 41 -3.54 13.11 1.48
CA SER A 41 -2.21 13.39 0.90
C SER A 41 -1.60 14.71 1.35
N VAL A 42 -2.43 15.73 1.63
CA VAL A 42 -1.94 16.99 2.21
C VAL A 42 -1.59 16.79 3.68
N TYR A 43 -2.40 16.05 4.43
CA TYR A 43 -2.14 15.70 5.82
C TYR A 43 -0.79 14.99 5.99
N ILE A 44 -0.54 13.89 5.26
CA ILE A 44 0.72 13.12 5.39
C ILE A 44 1.95 13.97 5.06
N ARG A 45 1.88 14.88 4.08
CA ARG A 45 3.01 15.78 3.75
C ARG A 45 3.27 16.78 4.87
N LYS A 46 2.22 17.34 5.46
CA LYS A 46 2.35 18.27 6.59
C LYS A 46 2.92 17.56 7.81
N VAL A 47 2.47 16.35 8.13
CA VAL A 47 2.99 15.56 9.25
C VAL A 47 4.47 15.21 9.03
N ALA A 48 4.86 14.78 7.83
CA ALA A 48 6.26 14.51 7.52
C ALA A 48 7.16 15.75 7.72
N ALA A 49 6.70 16.92 7.25
CA ALA A 49 7.40 18.19 7.47
C ALA A 49 7.50 18.53 8.96
N ARG A 50 6.40 18.41 9.71
CA ARG A 50 6.38 18.67 11.16
C ARG A 50 7.34 17.79 11.95
N ILE A 51 7.43 16.50 11.62
CA ILE A 51 8.38 15.59 12.26
C ILE A 51 9.82 16.02 11.98
N SER A 52 10.13 16.41 10.74
CA SER A 52 11.48 16.89 10.38
C SER A 52 11.83 18.20 11.09
N GLU A 53 10.91 19.17 11.08
CA GLU A 53 11.08 20.47 11.74
C GLU A 53 11.28 20.31 13.25
N GLU A 54 10.52 19.41 13.90
CA GLU A 54 10.62 19.20 15.34
C GLU A 54 11.89 18.44 15.73
N ALA A 55 12.30 17.44 14.93
CA ALA A 55 13.56 16.74 15.14
C ALA A 55 14.74 17.72 15.03
N GLU A 56 14.78 18.57 13.99
CA GLU A 56 15.82 19.59 13.83
C GLU A 56 15.82 20.58 15.00
N ARG A 57 14.64 21.06 15.43
CA ARG A 57 14.53 21.97 16.57
C ARG A 57 15.05 21.33 17.85
N ALA A 58 14.69 20.07 18.10
CA ALA A 58 15.13 19.35 19.30
C ALA A 58 16.66 19.20 19.32
N VAL A 59 17.29 18.86 18.20
CA VAL A 59 18.76 18.77 18.10
C VAL A 59 19.45 20.10 18.40
N HIS A 60 18.86 21.23 18.00
CA HIS A 60 19.50 22.55 18.18
C HIS A 60 19.35 23.12 19.59
N TYR A 61 18.25 22.83 20.28
CA TYR A 61 17.90 23.53 21.52
C TYR A 61 17.79 22.64 22.76
N LEU A 62 17.68 21.31 22.60
CA LEU A 62 17.35 20.40 23.69
C LEU A 62 18.49 19.41 23.95
N ASP A 63 18.40 18.69 25.09
CA ASP A 63 19.29 17.56 25.33
C ASP A 63 19.14 16.54 24.20
N LYS A 64 20.27 15.94 23.77
CA LYS A 64 20.34 15.00 22.65
C LYS A 64 19.30 13.88 22.73
N SER A 65 18.97 13.42 23.93
CA SER A 65 18.03 12.31 24.09
C SER A 65 16.55 12.72 24.09
N THR A 66 16.27 14.03 24.03
CA THR A 66 14.91 14.57 23.90
C THR A 66 14.39 14.44 22.48
N GLU A 67 15.27 14.51 21.47
CA GLU A 67 14.90 14.41 20.04
C GLU A 67 14.12 13.14 19.74
N GLU A 68 14.67 11.97 20.11
CA GLU A 68 13.96 10.70 19.94
C GLU A 68 12.60 10.68 20.67
N ARG A 69 12.50 11.30 21.84
CA ARG A 69 11.29 11.29 22.66
C ARG A 69 10.20 12.20 22.11
N ILE A 70 10.56 13.40 21.65
CA ILE A 70 9.59 14.30 21.03
C ILE A 70 9.11 13.75 19.69
N VAL A 71 10.00 13.17 18.88
CA VAL A 71 9.63 12.51 17.62
C VAL A 71 8.60 11.40 17.87
N ARG A 72 8.78 10.58 18.91
CA ARG A 72 7.79 9.55 19.30
C ARG A 72 6.44 10.15 19.72
N VAL A 73 6.43 11.32 20.36
CA VAL A 73 5.16 12.02 20.68
C VAL A 73 4.44 12.43 19.39
N LEU A 74 5.15 12.98 18.40
CA LEU A 74 4.55 13.34 17.12
C LEU A 74 4.07 12.10 16.36
N GLU A 75 4.84 11.02 16.35
CA GLU A 75 4.43 9.75 15.73
C GLU A 75 3.16 9.19 16.36
N ASP A 76 3.02 9.26 17.69
CA ASP A 76 1.80 8.81 18.38
C ASP A 76 0.59 9.70 18.06
N GLU A 77 0.72 11.01 18.27
CA GLU A 77 -0.39 11.96 18.15
C GLU A 77 -0.79 12.25 16.69
N LEU A 78 0.16 12.30 15.76
CA LEU A 78 -0.11 12.66 14.36
C LEU A 78 -0.33 11.44 13.46
N ILE A 79 0.23 10.27 13.81
CA ILE A 79 0.16 9.06 12.97
C ILE A 79 -0.64 7.97 13.67
N THR A 80 -0.12 7.37 14.75
CA THR A 80 -0.65 6.15 15.38
C THR A 80 -2.14 6.25 15.69
N LYS A 81 -2.57 7.34 16.32
CA LYS A 81 -3.99 7.55 16.71
C LYS A 81 -4.94 7.75 15.51
N HIS A 82 -4.41 8.06 14.33
CA HIS A 82 -5.17 8.47 13.16
C HIS A 82 -4.96 7.59 11.93
N ILE A 83 -4.13 6.53 12.00
CA ILE A 83 -3.83 5.63 10.86
C ILE A 83 -5.09 5.21 10.11
N LYS A 84 -6.09 4.68 10.83
CA LYS A 84 -7.36 4.23 10.22
C LYS A 84 -8.10 5.37 9.56
N THR A 85 -8.25 6.51 10.25
CA THR A 85 -8.91 7.71 9.72
C THR A 85 -8.25 8.21 8.44
N ILE A 86 -6.92 8.17 8.35
CA ILE A 86 -6.16 8.63 7.18
C ILE A 86 -6.32 7.65 6.01
N VAL A 87 -6.21 6.34 6.29
CA VAL A 87 -6.28 5.28 5.28
C VAL A 87 -7.68 5.17 4.68
N GLU A 88 -8.71 5.32 5.51
CA GLU A 88 -10.12 5.19 5.14
C GLU A 88 -10.77 6.54 4.80
N MET A 89 -9.98 7.63 4.76
CA MET A 89 -10.50 8.97 4.53
C MET A 89 -11.28 9.06 3.22
N GLU A 90 -12.53 9.53 3.29
CA GLU A 90 -13.40 9.63 2.12
C GLU A 90 -12.74 10.50 1.04
N ASN A 91 -12.81 10.04 -0.22
CA ASN A 91 -12.30 10.75 -1.40
C ASN A 91 -10.81 11.14 -1.36
N SER A 92 -10.01 10.61 -0.43
CA SER A 92 -8.57 10.90 -0.40
C SER A 92 -7.68 9.82 0.20
N GLY A 93 -8.23 8.86 0.95
CA GLY A 93 -7.53 7.72 1.52
C GLY A 93 -7.03 6.71 0.49
N VAL A 94 -6.56 5.55 0.95
CA VAL A 94 -5.86 4.55 0.13
C VAL A 94 -6.71 4.06 -1.03
N TYR A 95 -8.01 3.83 -0.85
CA TYR A 95 -8.94 3.47 -1.94
C TYR A 95 -8.92 4.50 -3.07
N HIS A 96 -9.02 5.79 -2.72
CA HIS A 96 -8.97 6.85 -3.72
C HIS A 96 -7.60 6.90 -4.39
N MET A 97 -6.51 6.76 -3.64
CA MET A 97 -5.17 6.79 -4.21
C MET A 97 -4.92 5.63 -5.19
N LEU A 98 -5.37 4.42 -4.87
CA LEU A 98 -5.28 3.26 -5.76
C LEU A 98 -6.13 3.45 -7.01
N LYS A 99 -7.40 3.88 -6.84
CA LYS A 99 -8.34 4.09 -7.95
C LYS A 99 -7.86 5.13 -8.97
N PHE A 100 -7.26 6.22 -8.49
CA PHE A 100 -6.79 7.32 -9.34
C PHE A 100 -5.29 7.29 -9.61
N ASN A 101 -4.63 6.16 -9.38
CA ASN A 101 -3.21 5.94 -9.64
C ASN A 101 -2.27 6.99 -9.02
N LYS A 102 -2.57 7.43 -7.79
CA LYS A 102 -1.75 8.39 -7.03
C LYS A 102 -0.56 7.70 -6.36
N CYS A 103 0.33 7.17 -7.19
CA CYS A 103 1.48 6.37 -6.76
C CYS A 103 2.41 7.13 -5.79
N ASP A 104 2.73 8.39 -6.07
CA ASP A 104 3.61 9.21 -5.21
C ASP A 104 3.01 9.51 -3.84
N ASP A 105 1.69 9.72 -3.78
CA ASP A 105 0.96 9.94 -2.52
C ASP A 105 0.99 8.64 -1.68
N LEU A 106 0.82 7.47 -2.31
CA LEU A 106 0.97 6.16 -1.65
C LEU A 106 2.39 5.93 -1.17
N ALA A 107 3.40 6.28 -1.96
CA ALA A 107 4.81 6.16 -1.59
C ALA A 107 5.13 7.01 -0.35
N THR A 108 4.59 8.23 -0.32
CA THR A 108 4.74 9.14 0.82
C THR A 108 4.04 8.58 2.06
N MET A 109 2.83 8.05 1.90
CA MET A 109 2.07 7.44 2.99
C MET A 109 2.80 6.21 3.55
N TYR A 110 3.29 5.33 2.69
CA TYR A 110 4.05 4.13 3.07
C TYR A 110 5.29 4.50 3.90
N LYS A 111 6.12 5.43 3.42
CA LYS A 111 7.32 5.90 4.14
C LYS A 111 6.99 6.51 5.50
N LEU A 112 5.92 7.30 5.58
CA LEU A 112 5.50 7.92 6.84
C LEU A 112 5.02 6.86 7.84
N PHE A 113 4.30 5.85 7.37
CA PHE A 113 3.71 4.82 8.23
C PHE A 113 4.70 3.72 8.62
N GLU A 114 5.86 3.63 7.96
CA GLU A 114 6.99 2.80 8.38
C GLU A 114 7.54 3.23 9.75
N ARG A 115 7.34 4.50 10.12
CA ARG A 115 7.76 5.08 11.41
C ARG A 115 7.04 4.49 12.62
N VAL A 116 5.87 3.89 12.43
CA VAL A 116 5.02 3.40 13.51
C VAL A 116 4.70 1.91 13.38
N PRO A 117 4.61 1.17 14.49
CA PRO A 117 4.19 -0.24 14.45
C PRO A 117 2.84 -0.41 13.76
N ASN A 118 2.71 -1.45 12.94
CA ASN A 118 1.48 -1.80 12.20
C ASN A 118 0.99 -0.77 11.17
N GLY A 119 1.72 0.31 10.90
CA GLY A 119 1.33 1.30 9.89
C GLY A 119 1.27 0.70 8.48
N HIS A 120 2.34 0.03 8.07
CA HIS A 120 2.39 -0.68 6.78
C HIS A 120 1.32 -1.78 6.66
N LEU A 121 1.01 -2.50 7.75
CA LEU A 121 -0.02 -3.53 7.75
C LEU A 121 -1.41 -2.97 7.46
N THR A 122 -1.73 -1.79 8.02
CA THR A 122 -3.04 -1.14 7.82
C THR A 122 -3.23 -0.71 6.37
N ILE A 123 -2.18 -0.16 5.73
CA ILE A 123 -2.20 0.14 4.29
C ILE A 123 -2.38 -1.16 3.49
N ALA A 124 -1.66 -2.23 3.86
CA ALA A 124 -1.71 -3.50 3.17
C ALA A 124 -3.09 -4.19 3.27
N ASP A 125 -3.77 -4.09 4.41
CA ASP A 125 -5.15 -4.54 4.61
C ASP A 125 -6.12 -3.77 3.69
N CYS A 126 -6.01 -2.44 3.68
CA CYS A 126 -6.86 -1.58 2.86
C CYS A 126 -6.66 -1.84 1.35
N MET A 127 -5.39 -1.97 0.92
CA MET A 127 -5.05 -2.36 -0.46
C MET A 127 -5.62 -3.73 -0.82
N SER A 128 -5.50 -4.72 0.08
CA SER A 128 -5.99 -6.08 -0.15
C SER A 128 -7.51 -6.12 -0.32
N ASN A 129 -8.25 -5.36 0.51
CA ASN A 129 -9.70 -5.24 0.36
C ASN A 129 -10.09 -4.62 -0.99
N TYR A 130 -9.45 -3.51 -1.37
CA TYR A 130 -9.68 -2.87 -2.67
C TYR A 130 -9.36 -3.81 -3.84
N LEU A 131 -8.21 -4.50 -3.79
CA LEU A 131 -7.82 -5.47 -4.82
C LEU A 131 -8.82 -6.62 -4.95
N ARG A 132 -9.31 -7.16 -3.82
CA ARG A 132 -10.34 -8.21 -3.83
C ARG A 132 -11.64 -7.73 -4.44
N GLU A 133 -12.09 -6.52 -4.12
CA GLU A 133 -13.30 -5.94 -4.71
C GLU A 133 -13.17 -5.80 -6.23
N GLN A 134 -12.07 -5.21 -6.70
CA GLN A 134 -11.80 -5.05 -8.13
C GLN A 134 -11.67 -6.41 -8.84
N GLY A 135 -10.94 -7.36 -8.24
CA GLY A 135 -10.75 -8.69 -8.79
C GLY A 135 -12.06 -9.48 -8.87
N ARG A 136 -12.90 -9.41 -7.82
CA ARG A 136 -14.24 -10.02 -7.84
C ARG A 136 -15.09 -9.48 -8.99
N ALA A 137 -15.19 -8.15 -9.12
CA ALA A 137 -15.98 -7.52 -10.17
C ALA A 137 -15.54 -8.02 -11.56
N LEU A 138 -14.23 -8.06 -11.83
CA LEU A 138 -13.67 -8.57 -13.08
C LEU A 138 -14.04 -10.04 -13.34
N VAL A 139 -14.03 -10.89 -12.31
CA VAL A 139 -14.29 -12.32 -12.49
C VAL A 139 -15.77 -12.70 -12.54
N THR A 140 -16.65 -11.88 -11.96
CA THR A 140 -18.11 -12.13 -11.93
C THR A 140 -18.86 -11.51 -13.11
N GLU A 141 -18.41 -10.37 -13.65
CA GLU A 141 -19.14 -9.66 -14.72
C GLU A 141 -19.02 -10.34 -16.11
N ASN A 142 -18.12 -11.33 -16.27
CA ASN A 142 -17.73 -11.88 -17.57
C ASN A 142 -18.21 -13.32 -17.85
N THR A 143 -19.35 -13.73 -17.28
CA THR A 143 -19.83 -15.11 -17.39
C THR A 143 -20.61 -15.45 -18.67
N ASP A 144 -21.10 -14.50 -19.46
CA ASP A 144 -22.18 -14.88 -20.40
C ASP A 144 -21.80 -15.16 -21.86
N ASP A 145 -20.58 -14.87 -22.34
CA ASP A 145 -20.23 -15.18 -23.74
C ASP A 145 -18.73 -15.51 -23.94
N GLY A 146 -18.39 -16.61 -24.61
CA GLY A 146 -17.00 -17.07 -24.84
C GLY A 146 -16.09 -16.10 -25.61
N LYS A 147 -16.61 -15.01 -26.20
CA LYS A 147 -15.80 -13.88 -26.73
C LYS A 147 -15.16 -13.04 -25.62
N ASN A 148 -15.54 -13.28 -24.37
CA ASN A 148 -15.12 -12.53 -23.20
C ASN A 148 -13.85 -13.12 -22.53
N ALA A 149 -13.36 -14.29 -22.95
CA ALA A 149 -12.16 -14.92 -22.39
C ALA A 149 -10.89 -14.08 -22.58
N ILE A 150 -10.74 -13.44 -23.74
CA ILE A 150 -9.55 -12.64 -24.03
C ILE A 150 -9.51 -11.39 -23.18
N THR A 151 -10.63 -10.67 -23.15
CA THR A 151 -10.80 -9.45 -22.35
C THR A 151 -10.70 -9.77 -20.86
N TYR A 152 -11.25 -10.90 -20.41
CA TYR A 152 -11.11 -11.38 -19.05
C TYR A 152 -9.63 -11.52 -18.65
N VAL A 153 -8.84 -12.28 -19.41
CA VAL A 153 -7.42 -12.50 -19.08
C VAL A 153 -6.63 -11.20 -19.21
N GLN A 154 -6.90 -10.38 -20.23
CA GLN A 154 -6.24 -9.08 -20.40
C GLN A 154 -6.51 -8.14 -19.22
N ASN A 155 -7.76 -8.03 -18.76
CA ASN A 155 -8.10 -7.20 -17.59
C ASN A 155 -7.41 -7.68 -16.31
N LEU A 156 -7.26 -8.99 -16.12
CA LEU A 156 -6.50 -9.54 -14.99
C LEU A 156 -5.01 -9.22 -15.08
N LEU A 157 -4.42 -9.30 -16.28
CA LEU A 157 -3.03 -8.90 -16.52
C LEU A 157 -2.82 -7.41 -16.26
N ASP A 158 -3.72 -6.56 -16.73
CA ASP A 158 -3.65 -5.11 -16.55
C ASP A 158 -3.80 -4.72 -15.06
N LEU A 159 -4.71 -5.40 -14.35
CA LEU A 159 -4.85 -5.26 -12.90
C LEU A 159 -3.55 -5.68 -12.19
N LYS A 160 -2.93 -6.79 -12.61
CA LYS A 160 -1.68 -7.25 -12.03
C LYS A 160 -0.54 -6.26 -12.26
N ASP A 161 -0.39 -5.79 -13.50
CA ASP A 161 0.62 -4.80 -13.86
C ASP A 161 0.46 -3.52 -13.04
N THR A 162 -0.78 -3.09 -12.80
CA THR A 162 -1.09 -1.93 -11.94
C THR A 162 -0.63 -2.14 -10.50
N PHE A 163 -0.91 -3.31 -9.90
CA PHE A 163 -0.49 -3.59 -8.53
C PHE A 163 1.00 -3.89 -8.39
N ASP A 164 1.64 -4.47 -9.40
CA ASP A 164 3.09 -4.60 -9.46
C ASP A 164 3.78 -3.23 -9.58
N HIS A 165 3.17 -2.29 -10.31
CA HIS A 165 3.63 -0.91 -10.36
C HIS A 165 3.57 -0.25 -8.98
N PHE A 166 2.46 -0.38 -8.23
CA PHE A 166 2.38 0.14 -6.86
C PHE A 166 3.36 -0.56 -5.93
N LEU A 167 3.49 -1.89 -6.01
CA LEU A 167 4.45 -2.65 -5.21
C LEU A 167 5.87 -2.13 -5.39
N LYS A 168 6.28 -1.90 -6.64
CA LYS A 168 7.63 -1.42 -6.96
C LYS A 168 7.84 0.05 -6.58
N ASN A 169 6.92 0.93 -6.93
CA ASN A 169 7.15 2.38 -6.89
C ASN A 169 6.62 3.05 -5.63
N ALA A 170 5.61 2.47 -4.96
CA ALA A 170 5.03 3.01 -3.73
C ALA A 170 5.42 2.21 -2.49
N PHE A 171 5.47 0.89 -2.59
CA PHE A 171 5.64 0.00 -1.41
C PHE A 171 7.03 -0.63 -1.30
N ASN A 172 8.03 -0.11 -2.04
CA ASN A 172 9.44 -0.52 -1.94
C ASN A 172 9.67 -2.05 -2.03
N GLU A 173 8.90 -2.73 -2.89
CA GLU A 173 8.93 -4.20 -3.05
C GLU A 173 8.71 -4.99 -1.74
N ASP A 174 7.93 -4.43 -0.80
CA ASP A 174 7.66 -5.06 0.49
C ASP A 174 7.05 -6.47 0.33
N LYS A 175 7.64 -7.43 1.05
CA LYS A 175 7.29 -8.85 0.95
C LYS A 175 5.87 -9.14 1.45
N THR A 176 5.38 -8.39 2.43
CA THR A 176 4.02 -8.51 2.97
C THR A 176 3.00 -8.06 1.92
N PHE A 177 3.26 -6.93 1.26
CA PHE A 177 2.42 -6.44 0.16
C PHE A 177 2.42 -7.41 -1.01
N LYS A 178 3.60 -7.89 -1.43
CA LYS A 178 3.73 -8.91 -2.48
C LYS A 178 2.95 -10.19 -2.17
N LYS A 179 3.04 -10.67 -0.92
CA LYS A 179 2.29 -11.86 -0.46
C LYS A 179 0.78 -11.64 -0.51
N ARG A 180 0.30 -10.47 -0.06
CA ARG A 180 -1.13 -10.12 -0.10
C ARG A 180 -1.65 -10.04 -1.53
N ILE A 181 -0.94 -9.33 -2.42
CA ILE A 181 -1.29 -9.25 -3.85
C ILE A 181 -1.41 -10.66 -4.43
N ASN A 182 -0.40 -11.52 -4.25
CA ASN A 182 -0.44 -12.90 -4.75
C ASN A 182 -1.63 -13.69 -4.21
N SER A 183 -1.86 -13.62 -2.89
CA SER A 183 -2.96 -14.34 -2.24
C SER A 183 -4.34 -13.83 -2.69
N ASP A 184 -4.46 -12.55 -2.99
CA ASP A 184 -5.72 -11.96 -3.47
C ASP A 184 -6.00 -12.37 -4.91
N PHE A 185 -4.97 -12.40 -5.78
CA PHE A 185 -5.08 -12.94 -7.13
C PHE A 185 -5.49 -14.41 -7.15
N GLU A 186 -4.84 -15.25 -6.33
CA GLU A 186 -5.23 -16.65 -6.09
C GLU A 186 -6.67 -16.74 -5.59
N TYR A 187 -7.08 -15.86 -4.70
CA TYR A 187 -8.43 -15.86 -4.17
C TYR A 187 -9.50 -15.60 -5.25
N PHE A 188 -9.42 -14.51 -6.02
CA PHE A 188 -10.50 -14.16 -6.95
C PHE A 188 -10.45 -14.93 -8.27
N ILE A 189 -9.27 -15.36 -8.76
CA ILE A 189 -9.20 -16.11 -10.03
C ILE A 189 -9.93 -17.45 -9.93
N ASN A 190 -9.89 -18.08 -8.75
CA ASN A 190 -10.56 -19.36 -8.48
C ASN A 190 -12.06 -19.21 -8.15
N LEU A 191 -12.61 -17.98 -8.10
CA LEU A 191 -14.06 -17.78 -7.99
C LEU A 191 -14.79 -18.08 -9.31
N ASN A 192 -14.09 -18.02 -10.45
CA ASN A 192 -14.64 -18.35 -11.76
C ASN A 192 -14.11 -19.69 -12.24
N GLN A 193 -14.99 -20.69 -12.33
CA GLN A 193 -14.67 -22.04 -12.79
C GLN A 193 -14.16 -22.11 -14.24
N ARG A 194 -14.41 -21.08 -15.05
CA ARG A 194 -13.92 -20.98 -16.43
C ARG A 194 -12.55 -20.32 -16.56
N SER A 195 -11.93 -19.85 -15.46
CA SER A 195 -10.57 -19.30 -15.50
C SER A 195 -9.55 -20.22 -16.18
N PRO A 196 -9.51 -21.54 -15.92
CA PRO A 196 -8.62 -22.46 -16.62
C PRO A 196 -8.81 -22.47 -18.14
N GLU A 197 -10.05 -22.58 -18.61
CA GLU A 197 -10.42 -22.56 -20.03
C GLU A 197 -10.05 -21.22 -20.69
N TYR A 198 -10.35 -20.11 -20.02
CA TYR A 198 -10.10 -18.76 -20.55
C TYR A 198 -8.61 -18.47 -20.69
N LEU A 199 -7.78 -18.94 -19.76
CA LEU A 199 -6.31 -18.85 -19.89
C LEU A 199 -5.81 -19.66 -21.09
N SER A 200 -6.27 -20.90 -21.29
CA SER A 200 -5.88 -21.72 -22.44
C SER A 200 -6.24 -21.04 -23.76
N LEU A 201 -7.48 -20.54 -23.90
CA LEU A 201 -7.94 -19.81 -25.09
C LEU A 201 -7.11 -18.55 -25.36
N PHE A 202 -6.75 -17.80 -24.33
CA PHE A 202 -5.93 -16.60 -24.46
C PHE A 202 -4.53 -16.92 -24.98
N ILE A 203 -3.88 -17.96 -24.43
CA ILE A 203 -2.55 -18.39 -24.90
C ILE A 203 -2.61 -18.83 -26.36
N ASP A 204 -3.62 -19.62 -26.71
CA ASP A 204 -3.87 -20.11 -28.07
C ASP A 204 -3.96 -18.96 -29.09
N GLU A 205 -4.70 -17.91 -28.73
CA GLU A 205 -4.83 -16.73 -29.56
C GLU A 205 -3.53 -15.94 -29.67
N LYS A 206 -2.81 -15.74 -28.56
CA LYS A 206 -1.54 -15.01 -28.55
C LYS A 206 -0.46 -15.73 -29.36
N LEU A 207 -0.43 -17.07 -29.34
CA LEU A 207 0.45 -17.86 -30.20
C LEU A 207 0.07 -17.74 -31.69
N LYS A 208 -1.23 -17.84 -32.03
CA LYS A 208 -1.72 -17.72 -33.41
C LYS A 208 -1.50 -16.32 -34.01
N LYS A 209 -1.68 -15.27 -33.22
CA LYS A 209 -1.40 -13.87 -33.61
C LYS A 209 0.09 -13.54 -33.57
N GLY A 210 0.82 -14.08 -32.60
CA GLY A 210 2.27 -13.93 -32.48
C GLY A 210 3.00 -14.43 -33.71
N ALA A 211 2.55 -15.56 -34.28
CA ALA A 211 3.05 -16.07 -35.55
C ALA A 211 2.76 -15.18 -36.78
N LYS A 212 1.94 -14.12 -36.65
CA LYS A 212 1.52 -13.25 -37.76
C LYS A 212 1.96 -11.79 -37.61
N ASP A 213 1.87 -11.21 -36.41
CA ASP A 213 1.88 -9.74 -36.23
C ASP A 213 2.78 -9.21 -35.08
N LEU A 214 3.28 -10.05 -34.16
CA LEU A 214 4.15 -9.63 -33.05
C LEU A 214 5.57 -10.20 -33.22
N GLY A 215 6.58 -9.52 -32.67
CA GLY A 215 7.92 -10.10 -32.59
C GLY A 215 7.99 -11.20 -31.53
N ASP A 216 8.83 -12.22 -31.75
CA ASP A 216 8.98 -13.38 -30.85
C ASP A 216 9.19 -12.98 -29.37
N GLN A 217 9.92 -11.87 -29.12
CA GLN A 217 10.18 -11.35 -27.78
C GLN A 217 8.92 -10.82 -27.08
N ASP A 218 8.01 -10.17 -27.80
CA ASP A 218 6.77 -9.63 -27.22
C ASP A 218 5.82 -10.78 -26.85
N VAL A 219 5.82 -11.85 -27.64
CA VAL A 219 5.05 -13.07 -27.36
C VAL A 219 5.56 -13.74 -26.09
N GLU A 220 6.87 -13.89 -25.93
CA GLU A 220 7.50 -14.50 -24.75
C GLU A 220 7.14 -13.73 -23.46
N ILE A 221 7.22 -12.40 -23.47
CA ILE A 221 6.84 -11.56 -22.32
C ILE A 221 5.38 -11.77 -21.92
N VAL A 222 4.48 -11.82 -22.90
CA VAL A 222 3.05 -12.04 -22.63
C VAL A 222 2.83 -13.44 -22.06
N LEU A 223 3.47 -14.47 -22.61
CA LEU A 223 3.37 -15.84 -22.12
C LEU A 223 3.87 -15.95 -20.67
N ASP A 224 4.98 -15.32 -20.31
CA ASP A 224 5.49 -15.30 -18.94
C ASP A 224 4.49 -14.70 -17.94
N LYS A 225 3.83 -13.61 -18.33
CA LYS A 225 2.78 -12.98 -17.51
C LYS A 225 1.55 -13.87 -17.37
N VAL A 226 1.14 -14.56 -18.43
CA VAL A 226 0.01 -15.50 -18.36
C VAL A 226 0.36 -16.73 -17.52
N MET A 227 1.58 -17.25 -17.63
CA MET A 227 2.07 -18.33 -16.78
C MET A 227 2.09 -17.94 -15.30
N MET A 228 2.26 -16.66 -15.00
CA MET A 228 2.12 -16.14 -13.65
C MET A 228 0.67 -16.24 -13.15
N LEU A 229 -0.34 -15.90 -13.96
CA LEU A 229 -1.75 -16.12 -13.62
C LEU A 229 -2.10 -17.60 -13.47
N PHE A 230 -1.55 -18.45 -14.34
CA PHE A 230 -1.72 -19.90 -14.25
C PHE A 230 -1.24 -20.47 -12.91
N ARG A 231 -0.16 -19.93 -12.34
CA ARG A 231 0.34 -20.37 -11.02
C ARG A 231 -0.66 -20.12 -9.89
N TYR A 232 -1.59 -19.18 -10.06
CA TYR A 232 -2.63 -18.87 -9.08
C TYR A 232 -3.87 -19.79 -9.16
N LEU A 233 -3.99 -20.63 -10.19
CA LEU A 233 -5.09 -21.60 -10.28
C LEU A 233 -4.88 -22.76 -9.29
N GLU A 234 -5.96 -23.17 -8.63
CA GLU A 234 -6.00 -24.39 -7.80
C GLU A 234 -6.12 -25.64 -8.68
N GLU A 235 -7.02 -25.64 -9.66
CA GLU A 235 -7.29 -26.78 -10.56
C GLU A 235 -6.46 -26.72 -11.86
N LYS A 236 -5.12 -26.89 -11.73
CA LYS A 236 -4.20 -26.83 -12.88
C LYS A 236 -4.44 -27.91 -13.93
N ASP A 237 -4.85 -29.10 -13.49
CA ASP A 237 -5.07 -30.29 -14.32
C ASP A 237 -6.24 -30.10 -15.32
N VAL A 238 -7.12 -29.12 -15.07
CA VAL A 238 -8.25 -28.81 -15.97
C VAL A 238 -7.74 -28.11 -17.23
N CYS A 239 -6.70 -27.28 -17.15
CA CYS A 239 -6.11 -26.62 -18.32
C CYS A 239 -5.49 -27.61 -19.32
N GLU A 240 -4.89 -28.70 -18.84
CA GLU A 240 -4.28 -29.73 -19.69
C GLU A 240 -5.31 -30.41 -20.60
N ARG A 241 -6.60 -30.39 -20.25
CA ARG A 241 -7.69 -30.95 -21.08
C ARG A 241 -8.09 -30.05 -22.25
N TYR A 242 -7.67 -28.79 -22.24
CA TYR A 242 -7.98 -27.80 -23.28
C TYR A 242 -6.79 -27.51 -24.21
N TYR A 243 -5.63 -28.11 -23.94
CA TYR A 243 -4.45 -28.14 -24.82
C TYR A 243 -4.40 -29.45 -25.62
#